data_AF-A0A1Q9JSE6-F1
#
_entry.id   AF-A0A1Q9JSE6-F1
#
_cell.length_a   1.000
_cell.length_b   1.000
_cell.length_c   1.000
_cell.angle_alpha   90.00
_cell.angle_beta   90.00
_cell.angle_gamma   90.00
#
_symmetry.space_group_name_H-M   'P 1'
#
loop_
_entity.id
_entity.type
_entity.pdbx_description
1 polymer ?
#
loop_
_entity_poly.entity_id
_entity_poly.type
_entity_poly.pdbx_seq_one_letter_code
_entity_poly.pdbx_strand_id
1 'polypeptide(L)'
;MKIKKLVACLLTASFLACITPPENAQAATLKIRYGGKTRYYTGKQLSFTYAKNNLSSKYPGIQISGINMIPYYDYLVSSGPQVKRSYNKKSGKLVLKYGTRTLTAYVGNRTYYLNGKKKTFSKAPTKVKYYTTGKTIILLPANALISNLGLEYSYIPYEKRIHINKTGYYYLYSANTSTRYPQNLTNYIKAQLQQTGFYNGEKLTAATYKAQIDPASDTTHGYQFLRLNVYRPVRSTTYNSMLDSKLKSGSVLKNKGSSLCSAAKTYNIDPVYFLCQTIFETGYGTSTLSQGKYITKVVSGSSVVRDKNGIVTGFKKVNGKYITKTISRQKVYNLYGIKSYNDDPQLCGFSYAYYMGWTSIDKAINGAAKYISQEYINNTTYKQNTLYKYRYNPNTSYFWHQYSTDPAYAQRISLIMYNQFRSAYATGNILTYDKPVFP
;
A
#
# COMPACT_ATOMS: atom_id res chain seq x y z
N MET A 1 68.09 19.66 -30.20
CA MET A 1 67.58 20.63 -29.20
C MET A 1 66.09 20.36 -29.00
N LYS A 2 65.66 20.20 -27.73
CA LYS A 2 64.29 19.92 -27.29
C LYS A 2 63.33 21.09 -27.58
N ILE A 3 62.04 20.82 -27.31
CA ILE A 3 60.91 21.75 -26.95
C ILE A 3 60.12 22.26 -28.17
N LYS A 4 58.78 22.22 -28.26
CA LYS A 4 57.65 21.89 -27.35
C LYS A 4 56.35 21.77 -28.20
N LYS A 5 55.42 20.91 -27.76
CA LYS A 5 53.94 21.07 -27.58
C LYS A 5 53.06 21.62 -28.75
N LEU A 6 51.77 21.27 -28.96
CA LEU A 6 50.80 20.24 -28.51
C LEU A 6 49.43 20.61 -29.18
N VAL A 7 48.48 19.65 -29.29
CA VAL A 7 46.99 19.80 -29.46
C VAL A 7 46.50 20.03 -30.91
N ALA A 8 45.42 19.46 -31.48
CA ALA A 8 44.31 18.54 -31.14
C ALA A 8 43.81 17.90 -32.47
N CYS A 9 43.50 16.61 -32.55
CA CYS A 9 42.27 15.92 -32.14
C CYS A 9 41.17 15.90 -33.23
N LEU A 10 41.07 14.76 -33.94
CA LEU A 10 39.85 14.26 -34.60
C LEU A 10 40.08 12.78 -34.93
N LEU A 11 39.47 11.89 -34.15
CA LEU A 11 39.40 10.46 -34.47
C LEU A 11 38.04 9.93 -34.05
N THR A 12 37.29 9.56 -35.07
CA THR A 12 35.96 8.97 -35.04
C THR A 12 36.03 7.56 -34.45
N ALA A 13 35.36 7.34 -33.32
CA ALA A 13 35.21 6.02 -32.72
C ALA A 13 33.88 5.41 -33.15
N SER A 14 33.97 4.41 -34.03
CA SER A 14 32.90 3.48 -34.35
C SER A 14 32.61 2.57 -33.15
N PHE A 15 31.45 2.75 -32.52
CA PHE A 15 30.94 1.84 -31.49
C PHE A 15 30.37 0.59 -32.17
N LEU A 16 31.16 -0.49 -32.20
CA LEU A 16 30.64 -1.84 -32.38
C LEU A 16 29.83 -2.19 -31.12
N ALA A 17 28.52 -2.30 -31.27
CA ALA A 17 27.62 -2.77 -30.22
C ALA A 17 27.92 -4.25 -29.95
N CYS A 18 28.76 -4.50 -28.94
CA CYS A 18 28.88 -5.81 -28.33
C CYS A 18 27.59 -6.05 -27.54
N ILE A 19 26.60 -6.67 -28.19
CA ILE A 19 25.42 -7.21 -27.53
C ILE A 19 25.92 -8.40 -26.71
N THR A 20 26.27 -8.16 -25.45
CA THR A 20 26.34 -9.25 -24.49
C THR A 20 24.90 -9.76 -24.32
N PRO A 21 24.63 -11.06 -24.57
CA PRO A 21 23.34 -11.61 -24.18
C PRO A 21 23.17 -11.40 -22.67
N PRO A 22 21.95 -11.16 -22.16
CA PRO A 22 21.74 -11.15 -20.73
C PRO A 22 22.22 -12.51 -20.21
N GLU A 23 23.22 -12.50 -19.33
CA GLU A 23 23.56 -13.68 -18.56
C GLU A 23 22.30 -14.11 -17.81
N ASN A 24 21.63 -15.11 -18.35
CA ASN A 24 20.78 -16.00 -17.58
C ASN A 24 21.74 -16.76 -16.65
N ALA A 25 22.21 -16.08 -15.60
CA ALA A 25 22.86 -16.73 -14.48
C ALA A 25 21.86 -17.76 -13.94
N GLN A 26 22.06 -19.02 -14.34
CA GLN A 26 21.22 -20.13 -13.94
C GLN A 26 21.31 -20.19 -12.41
N ALA A 27 20.24 -19.76 -11.73
CA ALA A 27 20.22 -19.68 -10.28
C ALA A 27 20.65 -21.04 -9.71
N ALA A 28 21.71 -21.05 -8.89
CA ALA A 28 22.26 -22.28 -8.33
C ALA A 28 21.14 -23.18 -7.79
N THR A 29 20.97 -24.35 -8.40
CA THR A 29 19.88 -25.25 -8.05
C THR A 29 20.06 -25.76 -6.62
N LEU A 30 19.13 -25.41 -5.73
CA LEU A 30 19.20 -25.79 -4.32
C LEU A 30 18.79 -27.25 -4.13
N LYS A 31 19.76 -28.17 -4.00
CA LYS A 31 19.49 -29.58 -3.73
C LYS A 31 19.21 -29.81 -2.23
N ILE A 32 17.97 -30.21 -1.90
CA ILE A 32 17.52 -30.43 -0.52
C ILE A 32 16.71 -31.72 -0.36
N ARG A 33 16.61 -32.24 0.87
CA ARG A 33 15.74 -33.38 1.22
C ARG A 33 14.88 -33.06 2.42
N TYR A 34 13.58 -33.25 2.29
CA TYR A 34 12.59 -33.15 3.36
C TYR A 34 11.37 -34.01 3.03
N GLY A 35 10.64 -34.48 4.05
CA GLY A 35 9.49 -35.38 3.87
C GLY A 35 9.84 -36.67 3.10
N GLY A 36 11.03 -37.23 3.36
CA GLY A 36 11.50 -38.46 2.73
C GLY A 36 11.94 -38.36 1.26
N LYS A 37 11.79 -37.20 0.61
CA LYS A 37 12.11 -37.02 -0.81
C LYS A 37 13.26 -36.02 -1.01
N THR A 38 14.20 -36.39 -1.89
CA THR A 38 15.26 -35.48 -2.37
C THR A 38 14.73 -34.70 -3.56
N ARG A 39 15.03 -33.40 -3.63
CA ARG A 39 14.50 -32.47 -4.63
C ARG A 39 15.56 -31.45 -5.03
N TYR A 40 15.58 -31.09 -6.30
CA TYR A 40 16.17 -29.82 -6.75
C TYR A 40 15.11 -28.75 -6.57
N TYR A 41 15.25 -27.94 -5.53
CA TYR A 41 14.22 -27.00 -5.11
C TYR A 41 14.22 -25.77 -6.01
N THR A 42 13.11 -25.60 -6.72
CA THR A 42 12.85 -24.49 -7.66
C THR A 42 11.99 -23.37 -7.05
N GLY A 43 11.52 -23.55 -5.82
CA GLY A 43 10.69 -22.56 -5.13
C GLY A 43 11.49 -21.35 -4.64
N LYS A 44 10.79 -20.43 -3.95
CA LYS A 44 11.42 -19.22 -3.40
C LYS A 44 12.44 -19.59 -2.33
N GLN A 45 13.68 -19.18 -2.53
CA GLN A 45 14.72 -19.15 -1.51
C GLN A 45 14.61 -17.82 -0.77
N LEU A 46 14.51 -17.86 0.55
CA LEU A 46 14.16 -16.72 1.39
C LEU A 46 15.40 -16.14 2.06
N SER A 47 15.55 -14.82 1.97
CA SER A 47 16.54 -14.04 2.71
C SER A 47 15.92 -13.40 3.95
N PHE A 48 16.75 -12.97 4.90
CA PHE A 48 16.29 -12.44 6.17
C PHE A 48 17.06 -11.17 6.55
N THR A 49 16.39 -10.26 7.24
CA THR A 49 17.03 -9.11 7.90
C THR A 49 16.59 -9.05 9.35
N TYR A 50 17.46 -8.56 10.24
CA TYR A 50 17.08 -8.17 11.59
C TYR A 50 17.53 -6.74 11.87
N ALA A 51 16.59 -5.90 12.31
CA ALA A 51 16.86 -4.48 12.59
C ALA A 51 17.58 -3.74 11.44
N LYS A 52 17.02 -3.82 10.22
CA LYS A 52 17.60 -3.35 8.92
C LYS A 52 18.82 -4.11 8.40
N ASN A 53 19.53 -4.86 9.23
CA ASN A 53 20.76 -5.52 8.83
C ASN A 53 20.47 -6.84 8.12
N ASN A 54 21.16 -7.09 7.00
CA ASN A 54 21.10 -8.37 6.29
C ASN A 54 21.65 -9.48 7.19
N LEU A 55 20.92 -10.58 7.29
CA LEU A 55 21.41 -11.80 7.95
C LEU A 55 21.93 -12.76 6.89
N SER A 56 23.15 -13.26 7.08
CA SER A 56 23.77 -14.24 6.21
C SER A 56 23.74 -15.63 6.84
N SER A 57 23.40 -16.63 6.04
CA SER A 57 23.56 -18.05 6.41
C SER A 57 23.74 -18.87 5.14
N LYS A 58 24.45 -20.00 5.26
CA LYS A 58 24.55 -21.03 4.21
C LYS A 58 23.21 -21.73 3.95
N TYR A 59 22.22 -21.54 4.83
CA TYR A 59 20.91 -22.17 4.75
C TYR A 59 19.85 -21.11 4.43
N PRO A 60 19.47 -20.94 3.15
CA PRO A 60 18.35 -20.07 2.83
C PRO A 60 17.06 -20.65 3.42
N GLY A 61 16.12 -19.77 3.78
CA GLY A 61 14.75 -20.20 4.05
C GLY A 61 14.08 -20.71 2.78
N ILE A 62 13.00 -21.48 2.92
CA ILE A 62 12.26 -22.03 1.78
C ILE A 62 10.76 -21.89 2.01
N GLN A 63 9.97 -21.96 0.93
CA GLN A 63 8.54 -22.12 1.01
C GLN A 63 8.14 -23.59 0.89
N ILE A 64 7.28 -24.06 1.80
CA ILE A 64 6.67 -25.38 1.72
C ILE A 64 5.17 -25.20 1.72
N SER A 65 4.50 -25.58 0.63
CA SER A 65 3.05 -25.41 0.46
C SER A 65 2.59 -23.95 0.70
N GLY A 66 3.33 -22.98 0.16
CA GLY A 66 3.06 -21.54 0.34
C GLY A 66 3.44 -20.96 1.71
N ILE A 67 3.88 -21.79 2.67
CA ILE A 67 4.30 -21.34 4.00
C ILE A 67 5.79 -21.02 3.99
N ASN A 68 6.15 -19.79 4.38
CA ASN A 68 7.54 -19.38 4.58
C ASN A 68 8.16 -20.10 5.78
N MET A 69 9.23 -20.85 5.55
CA MET A 69 9.92 -21.66 6.55
C MET A 69 11.31 -21.06 6.85
N ILE A 70 11.60 -20.79 8.13
CA ILE A 70 12.85 -20.16 8.60
C ILE A 70 13.79 -21.19 9.25
N PRO A 71 15.08 -21.21 8.87
CA PRO A 71 16.16 -21.85 9.61
C PRO A 71 16.35 -21.15 10.96
N TYR A 72 15.59 -21.58 11.98
CA TYR A 72 15.45 -20.78 13.21
C TYR A 72 16.77 -20.56 13.94
N TYR A 73 17.68 -21.54 13.91
CA TYR A 73 18.93 -21.44 14.64
C TYR A 73 19.78 -20.31 14.06
N ASP A 74 20.02 -20.36 12.76
CA ASP A 74 20.82 -19.37 12.04
C ASP A 74 20.28 -17.95 12.21
N TYR A 75 18.98 -17.77 11.97
CA TYR A 75 18.41 -16.44 11.85
C TYR A 75 17.80 -15.87 13.13
N LEU A 76 17.43 -16.70 14.11
CA LEU A 76 16.89 -16.23 15.39
C LEU A 76 17.84 -16.42 16.56
N VAL A 77 18.62 -17.49 16.58
CA VAL A 77 19.50 -17.82 17.72
C VAL A 77 20.90 -17.23 17.52
N SER A 78 21.50 -17.46 16.34
CA SER A 78 22.90 -17.11 16.08
C SER A 78 23.08 -15.67 15.61
N SER A 79 22.48 -15.30 14.47
CA SER A 79 22.80 -14.03 13.78
C SER A 79 21.82 -12.88 14.03
N GLY A 80 20.57 -13.18 14.41
CA GLY A 80 19.53 -12.17 14.55
C GLY A 80 19.25 -11.78 16.02
N PRO A 81 18.00 -11.86 16.51
CA PRO A 81 17.58 -11.38 17.83
C PRO A 81 18.19 -12.10 19.04
N GLN A 82 19.03 -13.12 18.86
CA GLN A 82 19.64 -13.91 19.94
C GLN A 82 18.61 -14.59 20.85
N VAL A 83 17.63 -15.26 20.23
CA VAL A 83 16.63 -16.08 20.91
C VAL A 83 17.30 -17.23 21.64
N LYS A 84 17.01 -17.39 22.93
CA LYS A 84 17.53 -18.51 23.73
C LYS A 84 16.87 -19.81 23.27
N ARG A 85 17.63 -20.90 23.23
CA ARG A 85 17.19 -22.19 22.68
C ARG A 85 17.59 -23.36 23.57
N SER A 86 16.67 -24.32 23.74
CA SER A 86 16.96 -25.69 24.15
C SER A 86 16.35 -26.68 23.14
N TYR A 87 17.08 -27.74 22.77
CA TYR A 87 16.60 -28.77 21.84
C TYR A 87 17.00 -30.16 22.28
N ASN A 88 16.01 -31.03 22.45
CA ASN A 88 16.22 -32.45 22.73
C ASN A 88 16.06 -33.25 21.43
N LYS A 89 17.14 -33.89 20.98
CA LYS A 89 17.15 -34.66 19.71
C LYS A 89 16.28 -35.92 19.77
N LYS A 90 16.17 -36.56 20.94
CA LYS A 90 15.40 -37.81 21.13
C LYS A 90 13.91 -37.54 21.02
N SER A 91 13.39 -36.57 21.79
CA SER A 91 11.97 -36.23 21.78
C SER A 91 11.56 -35.25 20.68
N GLY A 92 12.53 -34.63 19.99
CA GLY A 92 12.28 -33.56 19.03
C GLY A 92 11.74 -32.27 19.66
N LYS A 93 11.74 -32.16 21.00
CA LYS A 93 11.27 -30.99 21.74
C LYS A 93 12.23 -29.82 21.53
N LEU A 94 11.70 -28.71 21.05
CA LEU A 94 12.38 -27.44 20.83
C LEU A 94 11.73 -26.36 21.69
N VAL A 95 12.51 -25.73 22.56
CA VAL A 95 12.08 -24.60 23.39
C VAL A 95 12.84 -23.36 22.95
N LEU A 96 12.11 -22.29 22.63
CA LEU A 96 12.64 -21.00 22.22
C LEU A 96 12.12 -19.91 23.17
N LYS A 97 13.01 -19.10 23.73
CA LYS A 97 12.66 -18.04 24.68
C LYS A 97 13.21 -16.69 24.21
N TYR A 98 12.33 -15.69 24.20
CA TYR A 98 12.68 -14.29 23.91
C TYR A 98 11.87 -13.37 24.80
N GLY A 99 12.56 -12.55 25.61
CA GLY A 99 11.92 -11.78 26.68
C GLY A 99 11.11 -12.69 27.61
N THR A 100 9.84 -12.32 27.84
CA THR A 100 8.88 -13.06 28.66
C THR A 100 8.18 -14.19 27.92
N ARG A 101 8.40 -14.35 26.61
CA ARG A 101 7.70 -15.33 25.79
C ARG A 101 8.51 -16.60 25.61
N THR A 102 7.83 -17.73 25.78
CA THR A 102 8.39 -19.08 25.59
C THR A 102 7.53 -19.86 24.62
N LEU A 103 8.13 -20.30 23.52
CA LEU A 103 7.52 -21.16 22.53
C LEU A 103 8.12 -22.56 22.62
N THR A 104 7.27 -23.56 22.88
CA THR A 104 7.66 -24.98 22.87
C THR A 104 7.03 -25.68 21.67
N ALA A 105 7.84 -26.20 20.77
CA ALA A 105 7.41 -26.92 19.58
C ALA A 105 8.05 -28.32 19.52
N TYR A 106 7.50 -29.19 18.68
CA TYR A 106 8.01 -30.54 18.47
C TYR A 106 8.25 -30.75 16.98
N VAL A 107 9.44 -31.25 16.62
CA VAL A 107 9.78 -31.51 15.23
C VAL A 107 8.83 -32.55 14.63
N GLY A 108 8.23 -32.23 13.47
CA GLY A 108 7.22 -33.08 12.83
C GLY A 108 5.79 -32.88 13.33
N ASN A 109 5.57 -32.11 14.40
CA ASN A 109 4.24 -31.86 14.97
C ASN A 109 3.78 -30.42 14.74
N ARG A 110 2.52 -30.24 14.32
CA ARG A 110 1.91 -28.92 14.14
C ARG A 110 1.55 -28.26 15.48
N THR A 111 1.29 -29.05 16.51
CA THR A 111 0.97 -28.52 17.84
C THR A 111 2.22 -27.92 18.49
N TYR A 112 2.04 -26.73 19.06
CA TYR A 112 3.05 -26.06 19.86
C TYR A 112 2.37 -25.34 21.03
N TYR A 113 3.17 -24.88 21.97
CA TYR A 113 2.71 -24.20 23.16
C TYR A 113 3.36 -22.83 23.25
N LEU A 114 2.56 -21.78 23.42
CA LEU A 114 3.03 -20.42 23.70
C LEU A 114 2.70 -20.09 25.15
N ASN A 115 3.72 -19.90 25.98
CA ASN A 115 3.56 -19.70 27.42
C ASN A 115 2.62 -20.74 28.04
N GLY A 116 2.80 -22.01 27.66
CA GLY A 116 1.95 -23.13 28.11
C GLY A 116 0.62 -23.29 27.38
N LYS A 117 0.13 -22.30 26.61
CA LYS A 117 -1.15 -22.39 25.89
C LYS A 117 -0.99 -23.09 24.54
N LYS A 118 -1.80 -24.12 24.29
CA LYS A 118 -1.82 -24.91 23.05
C LYS A 118 -2.19 -24.04 21.84
N LYS A 119 -1.44 -24.19 20.75
CA LYS A 119 -1.67 -23.57 19.44
C LYS A 119 -1.27 -24.53 18.32
N THR A 120 -1.59 -24.16 17.08
CA THR A 120 -1.33 -25.01 15.89
C THR A 120 -0.64 -24.22 14.80
N PHE A 121 0.52 -24.71 14.35
CA PHE A 121 1.21 -24.19 13.19
C PHE A 121 0.47 -24.54 11.89
N SER A 122 0.57 -23.67 10.89
CA SER A 122 0.11 -23.94 9.52
C SER A 122 0.91 -25.03 8.81
N LYS A 123 2.15 -25.29 9.23
CA LYS A 123 3.02 -26.41 8.80
C LYS A 123 3.86 -26.89 9.98
N ALA A 124 4.09 -28.19 10.11
CA ALA A 124 4.94 -28.71 11.18
C ALA A 124 6.41 -28.23 11.01
N PRO A 125 7.15 -28.00 12.10
CA PRO A 125 8.60 -27.86 12.05
C PRO A 125 9.22 -29.03 11.31
N THR A 126 10.03 -28.75 10.30
CA THR A 126 10.47 -29.73 9.29
C THR A 126 11.99 -29.81 9.28
N LYS A 127 12.55 -31.03 9.33
CA LYS A 127 13.97 -31.27 9.07
C LYS A 127 14.23 -31.20 7.56
N VAL A 128 15.18 -30.37 7.16
CA VAL A 128 15.60 -30.18 5.78
C VAL A 128 17.11 -30.43 5.69
N LYS A 129 17.52 -31.42 4.91
CA LYS A 129 18.93 -31.65 4.60
C LYS A 129 19.33 -30.78 3.41
N TYR A 130 20.36 -29.96 3.58
CA TYR A 130 20.97 -29.15 2.53
C TYR A 130 22.19 -29.90 2.00
N TYR A 131 22.16 -30.32 0.73
CA TYR A 131 23.24 -31.15 0.19
C TYR A 131 24.52 -30.38 -0.04
N THR A 132 24.45 -29.07 -0.24
CA THR A 132 25.62 -28.21 -0.40
C THR A 132 26.55 -28.23 0.81
N THR A 133 26.04 -28.46 2.02
CA THR A 133 26.85 -28.56 3.25
C THR A 133 26.75 -29.92 3.96
N GLY A 134 25.87 -30.80 3.48
CA GLY A 134 25.52 -32.07 4.13
C GLY A 134 24.71 -31.94 5.43
N LYS A 135 24.44 -30.74 5.95
CA LYS A 135 23.78 -30.53 7.24
C LYS A 135 22.25 -30.64 7.14
N THR A 136 21.64 -31.13 8.22
CA THR A 136 20.19 -31.16 8.39
C THR A 136 19.76 -30.07 9.36
N ILE A 137 18.96 -29.12 8.87
CA ILE A 137 18.49 -27.97 9.62
C ILE A 137 16.99 -28.11 9.89
N ILE A 138 16.55 -27.68 11.07
CA ILE A 138 15.13 -27.64 11.41
C ILE A 138 14.60 -26.28 11.00
N LEU A 139 13.59 -26.28 10.12
CA LEU A 139 12.89 -25.08 9.72
C LEU A 139 11.52 -25.02 10.38
N LEU A 140 11.09 -23.84 10.78
CA LEU A 140 9.78 -23.57 11.38
C LEU A 140 8.97 -22.58 10.54
N PRO A 141 7.63 -22.55 10.63
CA PRO A 141 6.83 -21.50 10.00
C PRO A 141 7.22 -20.11 10.52
N ALA A 142 7.79 -19.28 9.66
CA ALA A 142 8.47 -18.05 10.03
C ALA A 142 7.53 -17.06 10.74
N ASN A 143 6.37 -16.78 10.14
CA ASN A 143 5.38 -15.85 10.69
C ASN A 143 4.97 -16.25 12.12
N ALA A 144 4.46 -17.48 12.27
CA ALA A 144 3.99 -17.98 13.56
C ALA A 144 5.12 -18.00 14.60
N LEU A 145 6.34 -18.39 14.23
CA LEU A 145 7.47 -18.39 15.15
C LEU A 145 7.84 -16.98 15.62
N ILE A 146 8.10 -16.07 14.68
CA ILE A 146 8.60 -14.72 14.95
C ILE A 146 7.56 -13.92 15.74
N SER A 147 6.31 -13.88 15.27
CA SER A 147 5.24 -13.12 15.93
C SER A 147 4.91 -13.65 17.33
N ASN A 148 4.90 -14.96 17.53
CA ASN A 148 4.63 -15.50 18.88
C ASN A 148 5.81 -15.29 19.84
N LEU A 149 7.05 -15.13 19.36
CA LEU A 149 8.18 -14.70 20.19
C LEU A 149 8.16 -13.20 20.54
N GLY A 150 7.18 -12.44 20.05
CA GLY A 150 7.08 -11.00 20.36
C GLY A 150 8.00 -10.15 19.51
N LEU A 151 8.34 -10.65 18.33
CA LEU A 151 9.04 -9.93 17.29
C LEU A 151 8.07 -9.59 16.15
N GLU A 152 8.38 -8.54 15.41
CA GLU A 152 7.60 -8.16 14.23
C GLU A 152 8.06 -8.98 13.02
N TYR A 153 7.08 -9.52 12.30
CA TYR A 153 7.27 -10.29 11.07
C TYR A 153 6.70 -9.54 9.88
N SER A 154 7.49 -9.41 8.81
CA SER A 154 6.99 -9.00 7.51
C SER A 154 7.66 -9.78 6.40
N TYR A 155 6.91 -10.10 5.34
CA TYR A 155 7.40 -10.80 4.17
C TYR A 155 7.14 -9.96 2.93
N ILE A 156 8.21 -9.69 2.19
CA ILE A 156 8.21 -8.92 0.95
C ILE A 156 8.36 -9.91 -0.22
N PRO A 157 7.27 -10.24 -0.95
CA PRO A 157 7.27 -11.33 -1.91
C PRO A 157 8.22 -11.13 -3.10
N TYR A 158 8.38 -9.89 -3.60
CA TYR A 158 9.22 -9.61 -4.76
C TYR A 158 10.71 -9.72 -4.43
N GLU A 159 11.13 -9.36 -3.22
CA GLU A 159 12.52 -9.57 -2.74
C GLU A 159 12.77 -10.99 -2.23
N LYS A 160 11.70 -11.77 -2.04
CA LYS A 160 11.73 -13.06 -1.34
C LYS A 160 12.36 -12.90 0.05
N ARG A 161 12.10 -11.77 0.73
CA ARG A 161 12.79 -11.37 1.97
C ARG A 161 11.84 -11.30 3.16
N ILE A 162 12.29 -11.77 4.31
CA ILE A 162 11.59 -11.65 5.59
C ILE A 162 12.33 -10.65 6.48
N HIS A 163 11.59 -9.65 6.98
CA HIS A 163 12.12 -8.69 7.95
C HIS A 163 11.67 -9.08 9.37
N ILE A 164 12.63 -9.16 10.27
CA ILE A 164 12.47 -9.47 11.69
C ILE A 164 12.84 -8.23 12.48
N ASN A 165 12.01 -7.76 13.40
CA ASN A 165 12.34 -6.58 14.20
C ASN A 165 11.86 -6.71 15.64
N LYS A 166 12.46 -5.91 16.53
CA LYS A 166 11.93 -5.71 17.89
C LYS A 166 10.52 -5.09 17.79
N THR A 167 9.65 -5.43 18.75
CA THR A 167 8.33 -4.79 18.85
C THR A 167 8.48 -3.28 18.91
N GLY A 168 7.68 -2.55 18.13
CA GLY A 168 7.71 -1.08 18.04
C GLY A 168 8.74 -0.51 17.06
N TYR A 169 9.69 -1.30 16.56
CA TYR A 169 10.66 -0.88 15.56
C TYR A 169 10.22 -1.33 14.17
N TYR A 170 9.88 -0.37 13.32
CA TYR A 170 9.53 -0.60 11.93
C TYR A 170 10.39 0.29 11.03
N TYR A 171 10.75 -0.27 9.89
CA TYR A 171 11.65 0.37 8.96
C TYR A 171 10.98 0.39 7.59
N LEU A 172 10.97 1.58 7.01
CA LEU A 172 10.48 1.85 5.67
C LEU A 172 11.70 2.17 4.82
N TYR A 173 11.80 1.52 3.68
CA TYR A 173 12.77 1.86 2.66
C TYR A 173 12.16 2.91 1.73
N SER A 174 13.00 3.67 1.03
CA SER A 174 12.54 4.65 0.05
C SER A 174 13.16 4.40 -1.31
N ALA A 175 12.40 4.68 -2.36
CA ALA A 175 12.87 4.77 -3.74
C ALA A 175 12.27 6.02 -4.38
N ASN A 176 13.01 6.71 -5.23
CA ASN A 176 12.56 7.96 -5.85
C ASN A 176 12.52 7.84 -7.36
N THR A 177 11.47 8.39 -7.96
CA THR A 177 11.34 8.67 -9.38
C THR A 177 10.91 10.14 -9.54
N SER A 178 10.85 10.61 -10.77
CA SER A 178 10.38 11.95 -11.08
C SER A 178 9.40 11.96 -12.26
N THR A 179 8.57 12.99 -12.29
CA THR A 179 7.68 13.28 -13.41
C THR A 179 7.92 14.71 -13.88
N ARG A 180 8.30 14.88 -15.14
CA ARG A 180 8.45 16.19 -15.75
C ARG A 180 7.09 16.85 -15.98
N TYR A 181 6.95 18.09 -15.52
CA TYR A 181 5.83 18.97 -15.84
C TYR A 181 6.24 19.80 -17.05
N PRO A 182 5.47 19.87 -18.15
CA PRO A 182 5.92 20.56 -19.35
C PRO A 182 6.12 22.08 -19.18
N GLN A 183 5.35 22.70 -18.30
CA GLN A 183 5.42 24.13 -18.00
C GLN A 183 6.32 24.40 -16.80
N ASN A 184 7.01 25.55 -16.78
CA ASN A 184 7.69 26.03 -15.58
C ASN A 184 6.69 26.32 -14.45
N LEU A 185 7.19 26.37 -13.21
CA LEU A 185 6.35 26.50 -12.01
C LEU A 185 5.45 27.75 -12.04
N THR A 186 5.98 28.90 -12.45
CA THR A 186 5.23 30.16 -12.52
C THR A 186 4.05 30.07 -13.48
N ASN A 187 4.27 29.53 -14.68
CA ASN A 187 3.22 29.39 -15.69
C ASN A 187 2.18 28.34 -15.28
N TYR A 188 2.62 27.25 -14.64
CA TYR A 188 1.71 26.25 -14.11
C TYR A 188 0.80 26.81 -13.00
N ILE A 189 1.36 27.63 -12.10
CA ILE A 189 0.57 28.35 -11.07
C ILE A 189 -0.43 29.31 -11.70
N LYS A 190 -0.04 30.07 -12.72
CA LYS A 190 -0.95 30.97 -13.46
C LYS A 190 -2.11 30.18 -14.09
N ALA A 191 -1.84 29.04 -14.70
CA ALA A 191 -2.88 28.19 -15.27
C ALA A 191 -3.83 27.62 -14.18
N GLN A 192 -3.32 27.26 -13.00
CA GLN A 192 -4.17 26.82 -11.88
C GLN A 192 -5.07 27.94 -11.35
N LEU A 193 -4.56 29.18 -11.26
CA LEU A 193 -5.37 30.34 -10.88
C LEU A 193 -6.49 30.64 -11.88
N GLN A 194 -6.22 30.47 -13.19
CA GLN A 194 -7.23 30.63 -14.23
C GLN A 194 -8.32 29.55 -14.13
N GLN A 195 -7.94 28.31 -13.86
CA GLN A 195 -8.90 27.21 -13.68
C GLN A 195 -9.71 27.33 -12.37
N THR A 196 -9.05 27.73 -11.28
CA THR A 196 -9.65 27.78 -9.94
C THR A 196 -9.05 28.96 -9.18
N GLY A 197 -9.70 30.11 -9.32
CA GLY A 197 -9.30 31.37 -8.68
C GLY A 197 -9.91 31.60 -7.30
N PHE A 198 -10.82 30.73 -6.85
CA PHE A 198 -11.52 30.85 -5.56
C PHE A 198 -11.63 29.50 -4.86
N TYR A 199 -11.58 29.51 -3.53
CA TYR A 199 -11.87 28.36 -2.68
C TYR A 199 -12.53 28.84 -1.39
N ASN A 200 -13.65 28.21 -1.00
CA ASN A 200 -14.46 28.60 0.17
C ASN A 200 -14.79 30.11 0.25
N GLY A 201 -15.06 30.74 -0.90
CA GLY A 201 -15.39 32.17 -0.97
C GLY A 201 -14.18 33.11 -0.95
N GLU A 202 -12.97 32.60 -0.73
CA GLU A 202 -11.75 33.39 -0.71
C GLU A 202 -11.03 33.33 -2.07
N LYS A 203 -10.45 34.47 -2.48
CA LYS A 203 -9.65 34.57 -3.69
C LYS A 203 -8.28 33.93 -3.47
N LEU A 204 -7.90 33.00 -4.34
CA LEU A 204 -6.60 32.35 -4.32
C LEU A 204 -5.53 33.25 -4.95
N THR A 205 -4.31 33.18 -4.41
CA THR A 205 -3.16 33.95 -4.89
C THR A 205 -2.08 33.04 -5.47
N ALA A 206 -1.15 33.63 -6.24
CA ALA A 206 0.03 32.91 -6.70
C ALA A 206 0.88 32.39 -5.54
N ALA A 207 0.94 33.13 -4.42
CA ALA A 207 1.63 32.69 -3.21
C ALA A 207 0.96 31.46 -2.58
N THR A 208 -0.38 31.46 -2.49
CA THR A 208 -1.16 30.31 -2.00
C THR A 208 -0.86 29.06 -2.80
N TYR A 209 -0.89 29.15 -4.13
CA TYR A 209 -0.57 28.01 -4.99
C TYR A 209 0.91 27.64 -4.96
N LYS A 210 1.83 28.61 -4.90
CA LYS A 210 3.27 28.34 -4.80
C LYS A 210 3.58 27.48 -3.57
N ALA A 211 3.01 27.80 -2.41
CA ALA A 211 3.21 27.03 -1.18
C ALA A 211 2.74 25.56 -1.27
N GLN A 212 1.83 25.23 -2.20
CA GLN A 212 1.25 23.90 -2.36
C GLN A 212 1.81 23.14 -3.57
N ILE A 213 2.20 23.85 -4.63
CA ILE A 213 2.70 23.28 -5.89
C ILE A 213 4.22 23.15 -5.87
N ASP A 214 4.95 24.08 -5.28
CA ASP A 214 6.42 24.05 -5.29
C ASP A 214 6.95 22.85 -4.48
N PRO A 215 7.65 21.89 -5.11
CA PRO A 215 8.16 20.71 -4.41
C PRO A 215 9.22 21.05 -3.36
N ALA A 216 9.88 22.20 -3.48
CA ALA A 216 10.81 22.70 -2.48
C ALA A 216 10.10 23.18 -1.20
N SER A 217 8.79 23.45 -1.27
CA SER A 217 7.95 23.84 -0.12
C SER A 217 7.30 22.65 0.58
N ASP A 218 7.71 21.41 0.28
CA ASP A 218 7.10 20.20 0.83
C ASP A 218 7.29 20.06 2.35
N THR A 219 6.19 20.19 3.09
CA THR A 219 6.12 19.95 4.54
C THR A 219 5.61 18.55 4.90
N THR A 220 5.29 17.71 3.92
CA THR A 220 4.66 16.40 4.12
C THR A 220 5.68 15.26 4.24
N HIS A 221 6.97 15.58 4.29
CA HIS A 221 8.07 14.61 4.27
C HIS A 221 7.99 13.65 3.08
N GLY A 222 7.60 14.18 1.92
CA GLY A 222 7.46 13.46 0.66
C GLY A 222 6.16 12.67 0.50
N TYR A 223 5.28 12.59 1.51
CA TYR A 223 4.09 11.73 1.43
C TYR A 223 3.10 12.18 0.34
N GLN A 224 3.08 13.46 -0.03
CA GLN A 224 2.30 13.91 -1.19
C GLN A 224 2.79 13.35 -2.53
N PHE A 225 4.06 12.94 -2.59
CA PHE A 225 4.67 12.32 -3.76
C PHE A 225 4.65 10.79 -3.69
N LEU A 226 4.10 10.17 -2.63
CA LEU A 226 4.06 8.72 -2.51
C LEU A 226 3.23 8.10 -3.65
N ARG A 227 3.79 7.08 -4.31
CA ARG A 227 3.07 6.26 -5.30
C ARG A 227 1.97 5.46 -4.63
N LEU A 228 0.73 5.76 -5.03
CA LEU A 228 -0.50 5.20 -4.49
C LEU A 228 -0.98 3.96 -5.24
N ASN A 229 -0.47 3.72 -6.45
CA ASN A 229 -0.87 2.61 -7.34
C ASN A 229 -0.18 1.28 -7.01
N VAL A 230 0.12 1.07 -5.73
CA VAL A 230 0.81 -0.13 -5.22
C VAL A 230 0.22 -0.46 -3.86
N TYR A 231 -0.31 -1.67 -3.70
CA TYR A 231 -0.69 -2.16 -2.39
C TYR A 231 0.56 -2.48 -1.55
N ARG A 232 0.65 -1.86 -0.36
CA ARG A 232 1.71 -2.09 0.62
C ARG A 232 1.15 -2.80 1.85
N PRO A 233 1.68 -3.96 2.27
CA PRO A 233 1.19 -4.66 3.45
C PRO A 233 1.18 -3.77 4.71
N VAL A 234 0.12 -3.89 5.51
CA VAL A 234 -0.05 -3.20 6.80
C VAL A 234 -0.11 -4.20 7.96
N ARG A 235 0.20 -3.72 9.16
CA ARG A 235 0.00 -4.44 10.41
C ARG A 235 -1.49 -4.37 10.77
N SER A 236 -2.28 -5.36 10.34
CA SER A 236 -3.76 -5.28 10.37
C SER A 236 -4.36 -4.87 11.72
N THR A 237 -3.81 -5.37 12.84
CA THR A 237 -4.25 -4.97 14.19
C THR A 237 -3.96 -3.50 14.45
N THR A 238 -2.71 -3.06 14.23
CA THR A 238 -2.29 -1.65 14.37
C THR A 238 -3.10 -0.74 13.45
N TYR A 239 -3.30 -1.13 12.19
CA TYR A 239 -4.10 -0.39 11.21
C TYR A 239 -5.54 -0.18 11.70
N ASN A 240 -6.21 -1.23 12.19
CA ASN A 240 -7.57 -1.11 12.72
C ASN A 240 -7.62 -0.30 14.03
N SER A 241 -6.73 -0.55 14.97
CA SER A 241 -6.69 0.21 16.24
C SER A 241 -6.38 1.69 16.02
N MET A 242 -5.50 2.01 15.07
CA MET A 242 -5.20 3.39 14.71
C MET A 242 -6.40 4.07 14.07
N LEU A 243 -7.12 3.39 13.16
CA LEU A 243 -8.39 3.90 12.64
C LEU A 243 -9.34 4.20 13.80
N ASP A 244 -9.65 3.19 14.61
CA ASP A 244 -10.66 3.28 15.68
C ASP A 244 -10.34 4.30 16.76
N SER A 245 -9.07 4.63 16.98
CA SER A 245 -8.64 5.67 17.93
C SER A 245 -8.86 7.09 17.42
N LYS A 246 -9.12 7.29 16.12
CA LYS A 246 -9.45 8.59 15.52
C LYS A 246 -10.95 8.83 15.36
N LEU A 247 -11.77 7.81 15.56
CA LEU A 247 -13.20 7.87 15.29
C LEU A 247 -13.99 8.24 16.56
N LYS A 248 -14.92 9.17 16.40
CA LYS A 248 -15.92 9.50 17.43
C LYS A 248 -16.97 8.39 17.56
N SER A 249 -17.68 8.40 18.69
CA SER A 249 -18.90 7.59 18.84
C SER A 249 -19.89 7.91 17.71
N GLY A 250 -20.48 6.88 17.11
CA GLY A 250 -21.39 7.02 15.97
C GLY A 250 -20.73 7.01 14.57
N SER A 251 -19.41 6.96 14.46
CA SER A 251 -18.75 6.81 13.15
C SER A 251 -19.10 5.48 12.48
N VAL A 252 -19.50 5.52 11.20
CA VAL A 252 -19.73 4.29 10.41
C VAL A 252 -18.46 3.50 10.11
N LEU A 253 -17.29 4.11 10.30
CA LEU A 253 -15.99 3.49 10.01
C LEU A 253 -15.45 2.66 11.17
N LYS A 254 -16.17 2.61 12.32
CA LYS A 254 -15.73 1.82 13.48
C LYS A 254 -15.56 0.35 13.10
N ASN A 255 -14.42 -0.23 13.47
CA ASN A 255 -14.01 -1.60 13.15
C ASN A 255 -13.91 -1.91 11.64
N LYS A 256 -13.77 -0.89 10.77
CA LYS A 256 -13.69 -1.07 9.30
C LYS A 256 -12.28 -1.13 8.73
N GLY A 257 -11.26 -1.28 9.58
CA GLY A 257 -9.87 -1.41 9.14
C GLY A 257 -9.63 -2.63 8.23
N SER A 258 -10.27 -3.75 8.51
CA SER A 258 -10.19 -4.97 7.67
C SER A 258 -10.84 -4.76 6.29
N SER A 259 -12.00 -4.12 6.24
CA SER A 259 -12.71 -3.78 5.00
C SER A 259 -11.90 -2.81 4.13
N LEU A 260 -11.35 -1.75 4.72
CA LEU A 260 -10.49 -0.80 4.02
C LEU A 260 -9.24 -1.47 3.45
N CYS A 261 -8.55 -2.28 4.25
CA CYS A 261 -7.35 -2.99 3.82
C CYS A 261 -7.65 -3.98 2.69
N SER A 262 -8.77 -4.71 2.78
CA SER A 262 -9.21 -5.66 1.74
C SER A 262 -9.58 -4.98 0.43
N ALA A 263 -10.30 -3.86 0.50
CA ALA A 263 -10.62 -3.05 -0.68
C ALA A 263 -9.36 -2.47 -1.31
N ALA A 264 -8.45 -1.90 -0.52
CA ALA A 264 -7.17 -1.37 -1.00
C ALA A 264 -6.35 -2.44 -1.73
N LYS A 265 -6.30 -3.65 -1.18
CA LYS A 265 -5.63 -4.80 -1.81
C LYS A 265 -6.29 -5.19 -3.13
N THR A 266 -7.62 -5.26 -3.16
CA THR A 266 -8.40 -5.64 -4.34
C THR A 266 -8.16 -4.70 -5.51
N TYR A 267 -8.10 -3.40 -5.24
CA TYR A 267 -7.92 -2.37 -6.27
C TYR A 267 -6.46 -1.92 -6.45
N ASN A 268 -5.50 -2.64 -5.86
CA ASN A 268 -4.07 -2.32 -5.92
C ASN A 268 -3.77 -0.83 -5.64
N ILE A 269 -4.25 -0.36 -4.50
CA ILE A 269 -3.97 0.99 -4.00
C ILE A 269 -3.29 0.93 -2.63
N ASP A 270 -2.55 1.97 -2.27
CA ASP A 270 -1.89 2.06 -0.97
C ASP A 270 -2.93 2.13 0.17
N PRO A 271 -2.92 1.18 1.13
CA PRO A 271 -3.95 1.11 2.15
C PRO A 271 -3.86 2.21 3.21
N VAL A 272 -2.68 2.79 3.47
CA VAL A 272 -2.55 3.89 4.43
C VAL A 272 -3.11 5.17 3.82
N TYR A 273 -2.80 5.44 2.56
CA TYR A 273 -3.47 6.49 1.79
C TYR A 273 -4.98 6.29 1.79
N PHE A 274 -5.47 5.09 1.45
CA PHE A 274 -6.90 4.84 1.32
C PHE A 274 -7.66 5.07 2.64
N LEU A 275 -7.06 4.71 3.77
CA LEU A 275 -7.58 5.05 5.10
C LEU A 275 -7.67 6.57 5.28
N CYS A 276 -6.58 7.28 5.04
CA CYS A 276 -6.48 8.73 5.28
C CYS A 276 -7.44 9.51 4.38
N GLN A 277 -7.53 9.13 3.11
CA GLN A 277 -8.53 9.61 2.16
C GLN A 277 -9.94 9.35 2.70
N THR A 278 -10.23 8.13 3.17
CA THR A 278 -11.57 7.78 3.65
C THR A 278 -11.99 8.63 4.85
N ILE A 279 -11.14 8.77 5.86
CA ILE A 279 -11.48 9.59 7.02
C ILE A 279 -11.60 11.07 6.67
N PHE A 280 -10.79 11.57 5.73
CA PHE A 280 -10.86 12.95 5.28
C PHE A 280 -12.20 13.24 4.58
N GLU A 281 -12.55 12.45 3.57
CA GLU A 281 -13.77 12.62 2.77
C GLU A 281 -15.06 12.44 3.56
N THR A 282 -15.04 11.57 4.56
CA THR A 282 -16.23 11.24 5.36
C THR A 282 -16.36 12.09 6.62
N GLY A 283 -15.42 13.00 6.89
CA GLY A 283 -15.36 13.71 8.18
C GLY A 283 -15.23 12.74 9.35
N TYR A 284 -14.33 11.75 9.26
CA TYR A 284 -14.16 10.65 10.22
C TYR A 284 -15.40 9.75 10.32
N GLY A 285 -16.10 9.54 9.20
CA GLY A 285 -17.26 8.66 9.10
C GLY A 285 -18.55 9.26 9.66
N THR A 286 -18.67 10.59 9.72
CA THR A 286 -19.85 11.28 10.29
C THR A 286 -20.59 12.16 9.30
N SER A 287 -20.07 12.38 8.09
CA SER A 287 -20.77 13.13 7.06
C SER A 287 -22.12 12.51 6.72
N THR A 288 -23.12 13.32 6.37
CA THR A 288 -24.48 12.87 6.05
C THR A 288 -24.50 11.74 5.01
N LEU A 289 -23.68 11.86 3.94
CA LEU A 289 -23.61 10.84 2.90
C LEU A 289 -22.92 9.56 3.38
N SER A 290 -21.91 9.66 4.24
CA SER A 290 -21.19 8.50 4.78
C SER A 290 -21.99 7.74 5.84
N GLN A 291 -22.78 8.44 6.66
CA GLN A 291 -23.72 7.84 7.62
C GLN A 291 -24.82 7.02 6.93
N GLY A 292 -25.09 7.37 5.67
CA GLY A 292 -26.09 6.74 4.84
C GLY A 292 -27.51 7.16 5.21
N LYS A 293 -28.43 6.97 4.27
CA LYS A 293 -29.82 7.39 4.42
C LYS A 293 -30.75 6.32 3.86
N TYR A 294 -31.88 6.11 4.53
CA TYR A 294 -33.01 5.40 3.93
C TYR A 294 -33.67 6.33 2.91
N ILE A 295 -33.65 5.93 1.64
CA ILE A 295 -34.22 6.69 0.54
C ILE A 295 -35.44 5.97 -0.05
N THR A 296 -36.38 6.75 -0.57
CA THR A 296 -37.58 6.29 -1.29
C THR A 296 -37.71 6.96 -2.66
N LYS A 297 -36.73 7.78 -3.05
CA LYS A 297 -36.73 8.57 -4.29
C LYS A 297 -35.31 8.62 -4.86
N VAL A 298 -35.20 8.44 -6.19
CA VAL A 298 -33.92 8.53 -6.92
C VAL A 298 -34.09 9.27 -8.23
N VAL A 299 -32.99 9.86 -8.75
CA VAL A 299 -32.92 10.39 -10.12
C VAL A 299 -33.16 9.27 -11.13
N SER A 300 -33.93 9.54 -12.19
CA SER A 300 -34.40 8.53 -13.13
C SER A 300 -34.65 9.11 -14.53
N GLY A 301 -35.09 8.25 -15.47
CA GLY A 301 -35.41 8.65 -16.84
C GLY A 301 -34.23 9.32 -17.54
N SER A 302 -34.54 10.32 -18.38
CA SER A 302 -33.56 11.07 -19.17
C SER A 302 -32.56 11.90 -18.33
N SER A 303 -32.77 12.01 -17.01
CA SER A 303 -31.80 12.61 -16.09
C SER A 303 -30.65 11.68 -15.71
N VAL A 304 -30.72 10.37 -15.98
CA VAL A 304 -29.62 9.43 -15.70
C VAL A 304 -28.67 9.37 -16.89
N VAL A 305 -27.39 9.63 -16.63
CA VAL A 305 -26.33 9.49 -17.64
C VAL A 305 -25.67 8.12 -17.47
N ARG A 306 -25.52 7.38 -18.57
CA ARG A 306 -24.91 6.05 -18.59
C ARG A 306 -23.76 6.00 -19.59
N ASP A 307 -22.77 5.16 -19.31
CA ASP A 307 -21.77 4.78 -20.31
C ASP A 307 -22.33 3.79 -21.33
N LYS A 308 -21.49 3.41 -22.30
CA LYS A 308 -21.80 2.43 -23.35
C LYS A 308 -22.18 1.03 -22.82
N ASN A 309 -21.83 0.71 -21.58
CA ASN A 309 -22.14 -0.56 -20.93
C ASN A 309 -23.40 -0.46 -20.04
N GLY A 310 -24.09 0.68 -20.07
CA GLY A 310 -25.27 0.93 -19.25
C GLY A 310 -24.99 1.25 -17.78
N ILE A 311 -23.72 1.45 -17.38
CA ILE A 311 -23.35 1.84 -16.02
C ILE A 311 -23.65 3.32 -15.82
N VAL A 312 -24.29 3.68 -14.71
CA VAL A 312 -24.58 5.09 -14.38
C VAL A 312 -23.28 5.83 -14.11
N THR A 313 -23.06 6.95 -14.79
CA THR A 313 -21.84 7.79 -14.68
C THR A 313 -22.12 9.19 -14.13
N GLY A 314 -23.39 9.58 -13.99
CA GLY A 314 -23.79 10.85 -13.43
C GLY A 314 -25.26 11.18 -13.69
N PHE A 315 -25.62 12.44 -13.45
CA PHE A 315 -26.97 12.94 -13.67
C PHE A 315 -26.96 14.28 -14.40
N LYS A 316 -28.06 14.58 -15.08
CA LYS A 316 -28.31 15.87 -15.72
C LYS A 316 -29.73 16.35 -15.46
N LYS A 317 -29.91 17.66 -15.40
CA LYS A 317 -31.25 18.29 -15.36
C LYS A 317 -31.90 18.21 -16.75
N VAL A 318 -33.21 18.05 -16.77
CA VAL A 318 -34.07 18.16 -17.95
C VAL A 318 -35.04 19.30 -17.64
N ASN A 319 -35.08 20.33 -18.49
CA ASN A 319 -35.87 21.54 -18.26
C ASN A 319 -35.63 22.15 -16.86
N GLY A 320 -34.37 22.24 -16.46
CA GLY A 320 -33.95 22.83 -15.18
C GLY A 320 -34.16 21.96 -13.93
N LYS A 321 -34.79 20.77 -14.03
CA LYS A 321 -35.09 19.89 -12.88
C LYS A 321 -34.59 18.46 -13.10
N TYR A 322 -34.33 17.73 -12.02
CA TYR A 322 -34.05 16.30 -12.10
C TYR A 322 -35.35 15.51 -12.19
N ILE A 323 -35.45 14.63 -13.19
CA ILE A 323 -36.52 13.65 -13.26
C ILE A 323 -36.26 12.60 -12.17
N THR A 324 -37.26 12.31 -11.35
CA THR A 324 -37.13 11.36 -10.23
C THR A 324 -38.23 10.31 -10.27
N LYS A 325 -37.99 9.16 -9.65
CA LYS A 325 -38.99 8.12 -9.44
C LYS A 325 -38.99 7.67 -7.99
N THR A 326 -40.16 7.21 -7.53
CA THR A 326 -40.30 6.53 -6.25
C THR A 326 -39.73 5.11 -6.33
N ILE A 327 -39.09 4.67 -5.26
CA ILE A 327 -38.54 3.31 -5.10
C ILE A 327 -38.96 2.76 -3.75
N SER A 328 -38.88 1.43 -3.60
CA SER A 328 -38.95 0.79 -2.29
C SER A 328 -37.88 1.36 -1.35
N ARG A 329 -38.23 1.53 -0.07
CA ARG A 329 -37.35 2.09 0.95
C ARG A 329 -36.04 1.27 1.04
N GLN A 330 -34.90 1.93 0.84
CA GLN A 330 -33.59 1.26 0.84
C GLN A 330 -32.53 2.14 1.52
N LYS A 331 -31.69 1.55 2.37
CA LYS A 331 -30.54 2.25 2.96
C LYS A 331 -29.36 2.24 2.00
N VAL A 332 -28.78 3.41 1.75
CA VAL A 332 -27.60 3.57 0.89
C VAL A 332 -26.55 4.47 1.53
N TYR A 333 -25.30 4.29 1.13
CA TYR A 333 -24.12 4.97 1.69
C TYR A 333 -23.26 5.51 0.55
N ASN A 334 -22.73 6.74 0.70
CA ASN A 334 -21.79 7.33 -0.26
C ASN A 334 -20.65 8.03 0.49
N LEU A 335 -19.48 7.41 0.53
CA LEU A 335 -18.39 7.89 1.39
C LEU A 335 -17.75 9.17 0.89
N TYR A 336 -17.56 9.31 -0.42
CA TYR A 336 -16.76 10.39 -1.02
C TYR A 336 -17.62 11.41 -1.77
N GLY A 337 -18.94 11.42 -1.52
CA GLY A 337 -19.85 12.27 -2.28
C GLY A 337 -19.78 12.04 -3.78
N ILE A 338 -19.56 10.79 -4.22
CA ILE A 338 -19.36 10.50 -5.64
C ILE A 338 -20.65 10.86 -6.38
N LYS A 339 -20.51 11.77 -7.36
CA LYS A 339 -21.61 12.38 -8.13
C LYS A 339 -22.64 13.13 -7.27
N SER A 340 -22.23 13.74 -6.16
CA SER A 340 -23.04 14.75 -5.46
C SER A 340 -22.82 16.14 -6.07
N TYR A 341 -23.87 16.75 -6.61
CA TYR A 341 -23.80 18.06 -7.27
C TYR A 341 -24.33 19.17 -6.36
N ASN A 342 -23.78 20.39 -6.47
CA ASN A 342 -24.08 21.52 -5.58
C ASN A 342 -25.59 21.83 -5.43
N ASP A 343 -26.34 21.71 -6.52
CA ASP A 343 -27.78 22.05 -6.52
C ASP A 343 -28.65 21.06 -5.71
N ASP A 344 -28.26 19.77 -5.66
CA ASP A 344 -28.96 18.76 -4.85
C ASP A 344 -28.01 17.58 -4.51
N PRO A 345 -27.07 17.79 -3.57
CA PRO A 345 -25.98 16.86 -3.33
C PRO A 345 -26.46 15.55 -2.69
N GLN A 346 -27.50 15.61 -1.86
CA GLN A 346 -28.08 14.42 -1.25
C GLN A 346 -28.86 13.58 -2.26
N LEU A 347 -29.72 14.18 -3.09
CA LEU A 347 -30.48 13.43 -4.09
C LEU A 347 -29.53 12.74 -5.07
N CYS A 348 -28.58 13.48 -5.64
CA CYS A 348 -27.65 12.93 -6.64
C CYS A 348 -26.71 11.90 -6.00
N GLY A 349 -26.10 12.23 -4.86
CA GLY A 349 -25.17 11.33 -4.18
C GLY A 349 -25.80 10.01 -3.73
N PHE A 350 -27.02 10.03 -3.17
CA PHE A 350 -27.71 8.81 -2.77
C PHE A 350 -28.33 8.06 -3.96
N SER A 351 -28.75 8.75 -5.02
CA SER A 351 -29.17 8.10 -6.26
C SER A 351 -28.02 7.33 -6.91
N TYR A 352 -26.81 7.90 -6.91
CA TYR A 352 -25.64 7.21 -7.42
C TYR A 352 -25.32 5.97 -6.57
N ALA A 353 -25.31 6.11 -5.25
CA ALA A 353 -25.11 4.99 -4.33
C ALA A 353 -26.15 3.87 -4.52
N TYR A 354 -27.41 4.22 -4.82
CA TYR A 354 -28.46 3.26 -5.17
C TYR A 354 -28.12 2.48 -6.43
N TYR A 355 -27.78 3.17 -7.53
CA TYR A 355 -27.42 2.51 -8.80
C TYR A 355 -26.14 1.67 -8.71
N MET A 356 -25.20 2.06 -7.84
CA MET A 356 -23.98 1.29 -7.59
C MET A 356 -24.15 0.18 -6.54
N GLY A 357 -25.35 0.04 -5.95
CA GLY A 357 -25.65 -1.00 -4.98
C GLY A 357 -24.94 -0.86 -3.64
N TRP A 358 -24.59 0.36 -3.22
CA TRP A 358 -23.88 0.65 -1.96
C TRP A 358 -24.82 0.61 -0.75
N THR A 359 -25.39 -0.57 -0.50
CA THR A 359 -26.42 -0.81 0.52
C THR A 359 -25.87 -1.14 1.91
N SER A 360 -24.54 -1.15 2.04
CA SER A 360 -23.85 -1.30 3.31
C SER A 360 -22.56 -0.50 3.28
N ILE A 361 -22.02 -0.20 4.45
CA ILE A 361 -20.74 0.49 4.59
C ILE A 361 -19.60 -0.27 3.90
N ASP A 362 -19.56 -1.60 3.96
CA ASP A 362 -18.51 -2.40 3.31
C ASP A 362 -18.62 -2.35 1.78
N LYS A 363 -19.84 -2.31 1.23
CA LYS A 363 -20.05 -2.10 -0.21
C LYS A 363 -19.62 -0.70 -0.63
N ALA A 364 -19.92 0.32 0.17
CA ALA A 364 -19.51 1.70 -0.09
C ALA A 364 -17.99 1.89 -0.01
N ILE A 365 -17.30 1.22 0.94
CA ILE A 365 -15.84 1.18 1.02
C ILE A 365 -15.25 0.58 -0.27
N ASN A 366 -15.77 -0.57 -0.72
CA ASN A 366 -15.32 -1.19 -1.97
C ASN A 366 -15.61 -0.30 -3.18
N GLY A 367 -16.76 0.35 -3.23
CA GLY A 367 -17.13 1.30 -4.28
C GLY A 367 -16.21 2.52 -4.34
N ALA A 368 -15.87 3.09 -3.18
CA ALA A 368 -14.95 4.20 -3.05
C ALA A 368 -13.53 3.82 -3.53
N ALA A 369 -13.03 2.65 -3.12
CA ALA A 369 -11.73 2.12 -3.59
C ALA A 369 -11.73 1.90 -5.10
N LYS A 370 -12.80 1.32 -5.64
CA LYS A 370 -12.97 1.11 -7.08
C LYS A 370 -12.89 2.44 -7.84
N TYR A 371 -13.68 3.42 -7.40
CA TYR A 371 -13.77 4.73 -8.04
C TYR A 371 -12.41 5.41 -8.12
N ILE A 372 -11.72 5.59 -6.99
CA ILE A 372 -10.43 6.29 -6.98
C ILE A 372 -9.34 5.52 -7.74
N SER A 373 -9.40 4.19 -7.73
CA SER A 373 -8.49 3.35 -8.50
C SER A 373 -8.69 3.56 -10.00
N GLN A 374 -9.93 3.43 -10.49
CA GLN A 374 -10.22 3.42 -11.92
C GLN A 374 -10.19 4.81 -12.54
N GLU A 375 -10.73 5.82 -11.84
CA GLU A 375 -10.82 7.18 -12.39
C GLU A 375 -9.47 7.91 -12.29
N TYR A 376 -8.61 7.58 -11.31
CA TYR A 376 -7.40 8.37 -11.05
C TYR A 376 -6.11 7.55 -10.88
N ILE A 377 -6.01 6.71 -9.85
CA ILE A 377 -4.72 6.14 -9.38
C ILE A 377 -4.13 5.13 -10.37
N ASN A 378 -4.96 4.21 -10.85
CA ASN A 378 -4.61 3.19 -11.85
C ASN A 378 -5.14 3.56 -13.25
N ASN A 379 -5.61 4.79 -13.44
CA ASN A 379 -6.08 5.27 -14.74
C ASN A 379 -4.88 5.47 -15.70
N THR A 380 -4.91 4.79 -16.85
CA THR A 380 -3.82 4.81 -17.82
C THR A 380 -3.75 6.09 -18.64
N THR A 381 -4.85 6.85 -18.72
CA THR A 381 -4.95 8.13 -19.45
C THR A 381 -4.41 9.28 -18.60
N TYR A 382 -4.93 9.45 -17.37
CA TYR A 382 -4.61 10.60 -16.52
C TYR A 382 -3.38 10.37 -15.63
N LYS A 383 -3.06 9.12 -15.28
CA LYS A 383 -1.85 8.71 -14.53
C LYS A 383 -1.67 9.45 -13.19
N GLN A 384 -2.75 9.70 -12.45
CA GLN A 384 -2.76 10.45 -11.19
C GLN A 384 -2.49 9.55 -9.98
N ASN A 385 -1.27 9.03 -9.92
CA ASN A 385 -0.85 7.98 -8.99
C ASN A 385 -0.08 8.48 -7.75
N THR A 386 -0.10 9.78 -7.47
CA THR A 386 0.36 10.39 -6.20
C THR A 386 -0.69 11.38 -5.73
N LEU A 387 -0.76 11.68 -4.42
CA LEU A 387 -1.67 12.72 -3.90
C LEU A 387 -1.43 14.07 -4.58
N TYR A 388 -0.17 14.39 -4.89
CA TYR A 388 0.21 15.57 -5.65
C TYR A 388 -0.44 15.56 -7.04
N LYS A 389 -0.29 14.49 -7.83
CA LYS A 389 -0.89 14.39 -9.17
C LYS A 389 -2.43 14.33 -9.14
N TYR A 390 -2.97 13.83 -8.04
CA TYR A 390 -4.41 13.81 -7.74
C TYR A 390 -5.00 15.22 -7.73
N ARG A 391 -4.26 16.18 -7.15
CA ARG A 391 -4.64 17.60 -7.07
C ARG A 391 -4.08 18.45 -8.21
N TYR A 392 -2.87 18.17 -8.66
CA TYR A 392 -2.11 18.95 -9.63
C TYR A 392 -1.70 18.06 -10.78
N ASN A 393 -2.53 18.01 -11.84
CA ASN A 393 -2.28 17.10 -12.95
C ASN A 393 -1.05 17.57 -13.77
N PRO A 394 -0.10 16.69 -14.13
CA PRO A 394 1.05 17.07 -14.96
C PRO A 394 0.68 17.59 -16.35
N ASN A 395 -0.48 17.19 -16.87
CA ASN A 395 -1.01 17.67 -18.15
C ASN A 395 -2.06 18.75 -17.91
N THR A 396 -1.78 19.98 -18.35
CA THR A 396 -2.67 21.13 -18.15
C THR A 396 -4.00 21.02 -18.90
N SER A 397 -4.06 20.24 -19.99
CA SER A 397 -5.33 19.92 -20.67
C SER A 397 -6.29 19.07 -19.82
N TYR A 398 -5.80 18.48 -18.72
CA TYR A 398 -6.57 17.64 -17.80
C TYR A 398 -6.82 18.31 -16.45
N PHE A 399 -6.71 19.64 -16.35
CA PHE A 399 -7.03 20.37 -15.12
C PHE A 399 -8.48 20.20 -14.64
N TRP A 400 -9.41 19.96 -15.58
CA TRP A 400 -10.79 19.60 -15.27
C TRP A 400 -10.90 18.24 -14.55
N HIS A 401 -9.86 17.39 -14.63
CA HIS A 401 -9.79 16.07 -13.99
C HIS A 401 -8.87 16.08 -12.75
N GLN A 402 -9.01 17.10 -11.90
CA GLN A 402 -8.36 17.16 -10.59
C GLN A 402 -9.38 16.79 -9.52
N TYR A 403 -8.98 16.00 -8.52
CA TYR A 403 -9.94 15.42 -7.57
C TYR A 403 -10.62 16.47 -6.67
N SER A 404 -9.95 17.59 -6.40
CA SER A 404 -10.44 18.64 -5.52
C SER A 404 -10.01 20.02 -6.01
N THR A 405 -10.80 21.04 -5.65
CA THR A 405 -10.45 22.45 -5.84
C THR A 405 -9.60 23.01 -4.70
N ASP A 406 -9.62 22.38 -3.51
CA ASP A 406 -8.80 22.79 -2.35
C ASP A 406 -7.30 22.76 -2.71
N PRO A 407 -6.59 23.90 -2.72
CA PRO A 407 -5.15 23.90 -3.03
C PRO A 407 -4.34 23.03 -2.05
N ALA A 408 -4.75 22.97 -0.77
CA ALA A 408 -4.04 22.21 0.25
C ALA A 408 -4.46 20.73 0.32
N TYR A 409 -5.28 20.24 -0.63
CA TYR A 409 -5.86 18.90 -0.57
C TYR A 409 -4.81 17.79 -0.41
N ALA A 410 -3.80 17.79 -1.29
CA ALA A 410 -2.72 16.81 -1.26
C ALA A 410 -1.92 16.89 0.04
N GLN A 411 -1.61 18.11 0.50
CA GLN A 411 -0.87 18.36 1.73
C GLN A 411 -1.63 17.83 2.96
N ARG A 412 -2.91 18.16 3.08
CA ARG A 412 -3.76 17.77 4.22
C ARG A 412 -3.80 16.26 4.44
N ILE A 413 -4.07 15.50 3.37
CA ILE A 413 -4.13 14.03 3.47
C ILE A 413 -2.74 13.45 3.74
N SER A 414 -1.69 14.00 3.12
CA SER A 414 -0.32 13.53 3.32
C SER A 414 0.18 13.75 4.74
N LEU A 415 -0.20 14.86 5.38
CA LEU A 415 0.10 15.11 6.79
C LEU A 415 -0.62 14.13 7.71
N ILE A 416 -1.86 13.75 7.40
CA ILE A 416 -2.57 12.68 8.13
C ILE A 416 -1.79 11.36 7.99
N MET A 417 -1.38 11.00 6.77
CA MET A 417 -0.57 9.80 6.54
C MET A 417 0.72 9.81 7.36
N TYR A 418 1.51 10.89 7.26
CA TYR A 418 2.81 10.99 7.91
C TYR A 418 2.70 11.07 9.45
N ASN A 419 1.86 11.97 9.98
CA ASN A 419 1.78 12.21 11.42
C ASN A 419 1.03 11.11 12.16
N GLN A 420 0.03 10.50 11.51
CA GLN A 420 -0.93 9.67 12.23
C GLN A 420 -0.92 8.21 11.81
N PHE A 421 -0.62 7.86 10.55
CA PHE A 421 -0.86 6.50 10.05
C PHE A 421 0.37 5.75 9.49
N ARG A 422 1.52 6.40 9.31
CA ARG A 422 2.72 5.76 8.72
C ARG A 422 3.21 4.53 9.48
N SER A 423 2.96 4.44 10.78
CA SER A 423 3.33 3.27 11.61
C SER A 423 2.45 2.05 11.38
N ALA A 424 1.35 2.19 10.63
CA ALA A 424 0.49 1.09 10.24
C ALA A 424 1.10 0.23 9.12
N TYR A 425 2.04 0.75 8.33
CA TYR A 425 2.79 -0.05 7.37
C TYR A 425 3.50 -1.21 8.07
N ALA A 426 3.51 -2.38 7.43
CA ALA A 426 4.37 -3.47 7.83
C ALA A 426 5.84 -3.10 7.58
N THR A 427 6.74 -3.65 8.39
CA THR A 427 8.17 -3.41 8.21
C THR A 427 8.67 -3.93 6.87
N GLY A 428 9.66 -3.28 6.28
CA GLY A 428 10.27 -3.71 5.02
C GLY A 428 9.53 -3.26 3.77
N ASN A 429 8.44 -2.51 3.91
CA ASN A 429 7.84 -1.83 2.77
C ASN A 429 8.86 -0.86 2.13
N ILE A 430 8.89 -0.86 0.80
CA ILE A 430 9.49 0.23 0.02
C ILE A 430 8.40 1.27 -0.27
N LEU A 431 8.59 2.47 0.25
CA LEU A 431 7.82 3.65 -0.12
C LEU A 431 8.48 4.28 -1.35
N THR A 432 7.80 4.17 -2.49
CA THR A 432 8.27 4.76 -3.75
C THR A 432 7.63 6.13 -3.90
N TYR A 433 8.45 7.15 -4.12
CA TYR A 433 8.03 8.54 -4.30
C TYR A 433 8.24 8.96 -5.75
N ASP A 434 7.37 9.80 -6.27
CA ASP A 434 7.40 10.31 -7.63
C ASP A 434 7.20 11.83 -7.62
N LYS A 435 8.34 12.53 -7.61
CA LYS A 435 8.39 13.97 -7.41
C LYS A 435 8.17 14.71 -8.73
N PRO A 436 7.32 15.75 -8.76
CA PRO A 436 7.20 16.62 -9.93
C PRO A 436 8.52 17.40 -10.14
N VAL A 437 8.87 17.64 -11.40
CA VAL A 437 10.01 18.47 -11.80
C VAL A 437 9.51 19.49 -12.81
N PHE A 438 9.63 20.75 -12.44
CA PHE A 438 9.31 21.89 -13.30
C PHE A 438 10.60 22.35 -14.03
N PRO A 439 10.54 22.66 -15.33
CA PRO A 439 11.65 23.23 -16.10
C PRO A 439 12.09 24.59 -15.61
#